data_AF-A0A3D0IIE3-F1
#
_entry.id   AF-A0A3D0IIE3-F1
#
_cell.length_a   1.000
_cell.length_b   1.000
_cell.length_c   1.000
_cell.angle_alpha   90.00
_cell.angle_beta   90.00
_cell.angle_gamma   90.00
#
_symmetry.space_group_name_H-M   'P 1'
#
loop_
_entity.id
_entity.type
_entity.pdbx_description
1 polymer ?
#
loop_
_entity_poly.entity_id
_entity_poly.type
_entity_poly.pdbx_seq_one_letter_code
_entity_poly.pdbx_strand_id
1 'polypeptide(L)'
;MKSLCILGSTGSIGTQTLQVVRHFPEEFKVISLTCGYNIELLLEQIVEFSPECVSVATKERRDTLKRMLPRDSKVKVYCGDDGNCHCATLPKVDCVVGAMVGMKGLSPVISAIHAGKDIALANKETLVTAGSIVMPLVKQKKVALLPVDSEHSAIWQCLMGQPEGSLKKILLTASGGPFRGFTRQQLENVTLEDAMNHP
;
A
#
# COMPACT_ATOMS: atom_id res chain seq x y z
N MET A 1 -17.68 2.28 9.99
CA MET A 1 -17.11 2.61 8.67
C MET A 1 -15.73 3.22 8.87
N LYS A 2 -14.68 2.56 8.37
CA LYS A 2 -13.27 2.99 8.41
C LYS A 2 -12.91 3.66 7.08
N SER A 3 -12.30 4.83 7.16
CA SER A 3 -11.95 5.67 6.02
C SER A 3 -10.50 5.45 5.60
N LEU A 4 -10.28 5.17 4.31
CA LEU A 4 -9.01 4.67 3.80
C LEU A 4 -8.33 5.67 2.84
N CYS A 5 -7.00 5.77 2.96
CA CYS A 5 -6.13 6.24 1.89
C CYS A 5 -5.35 5.05 1.33
N ILE A 6 -5.36 4.85 0.01
CA ILE A 6 -4.62 3.76 -0.63
C ILE A 6 -3.46 4.33 -1.42
N LEU A 7 -2.24 4.13 -0.91
CA LEU A 7 -1.01 4.54 -1.56
C LEU A 7 -0.60 3.49 -2.60
N GLY A 8 -0.66 3.82 -3.89
CA GLY A 8 -0.39 2.85 -4.97
C GLY A 8 -1.61 2.01 -5.36
N SER A 9 -2.78 2.65 -5.52
CA SER A 9 -4.08 2.02 -5.77
C SER A 9 -4.16 1.20 -7.06
N THR A 10 -3.31 1.50 -8.04
CA THR A 10 -3.29 0.82 -9.35
C THR A 10 -2.28 -0.34 -9.41
N GLY A 11 -1.56 -0.62 -8.32
CA GLY A 11 -0.72 -1.81 -8.20
C GLY A 11 -1.52 -3.01 -7.70
N SER A 12 -0.90 -4.20 -7.69
CA SER A 12 -1.55 -5.47 -7.29
C SER A 12 -2.24 -5.39 -5.92
N ILE A 13 -1.52 -4.92 -4.88
CA ILE A 13 -2.11 -4.77 -3.54
C ILE A 13 -3.19 -3.69 -3.51
N GLY A 14 -3.01 -2.59 -4.24
CA GLY A 14 -3.99 -1.50 -4.31
C GLY A 14 -5.32 -1.95 -4.91
N THR A 15 -5.29 -2.71 -6.02
CA THR A 15 -6.50 -3.22 -6.67
C THR A 15 -7.18 -4.31 -5.83
N GLN A 16 -6.41 -5.17 -5.16
CA GLN A 16 -6.93 -6.15 -4.19
C GLN A 16 -7.57 -5.47 -2.98
N THR A 17 -6.97 -4.40 -2.47
CA THR A 17 -7.56 -3.59 -1.39
C THR A 17 -8.91 -3.03 -1.82
N LEU A 18 -8.98 -2.45 -3.03
CA LEU A 18 -10.24 -1.94 -3.58
C LEU A 18 -11.27 -3.05 -3.83
N GLN A 19 -10.85 -4.26 -4.20
CA GLN A 19 -11.75 -5.43 -4.24
C GLN A 19 -12.38 -5.70 -2.88
N VAL A 20 -11.61 -5.68 -1.78
CA VAL A 20 -12.18 -5.83 -0.43
C VAL A 20 -13.17 -4.70 -0.13
N VAL A 21 -12.83 -3.45 -0.43
CA VAL A 21 -13.74 -2.31 -0.22
C VAL A 21 -15.07 -2.48 -0.96
N ARG A 22 -15.06 -3.00 -2.21
CA ARG A 22 -16.31 -3.27 -2.94
C ARG A 22 -17.20 -4.31 -2.28
N HIS A 23 -16.61 -5.32 -1.64
CA HIS A 23 -17.37 -6.38 -0.99
C HIS A 23 -17.94 -5.95 0.37
N PHE A 24 -17.38 -4.91 0.99
CA PHE A 24 -17.77 -4.42 2.31
C PHE A 24 -17.94 -2.88 2.35
N PRO A 25 -18.85 -2.31 1.53
CA PRO A 25 -19.01 -0.85 1.40
C PRO A 25 -19.57 -0.17 2.66
N GLU A 26 -20.27 -0.89 3.53
CA GLU A 26 -20.72 -0.43 4.84
C GLU A 26 -19.59 -0.32 5.87
N GLU A 27 -18.52 -1.10 5.66
CA GLU A 27 -17.37 -1.14 6.55
C GLU A 27 -16.27 -0.16 6.11
N PHE A 28 -16.09 0.05 4.82
CA PHE A 28 -14.97 0.84 4.29
C PHE A 28 -15.39 1.96 3.34
N LYS A 29 -14.68 3.08 3.43
CA LYS A 29 -14.82 4.20 2.50
C LYS A 29 -13.47 4.66 1.99
N VAL A 30 -13.32 4.81 0.67
CA VAL A 30 -12.11 5.39 0.08
C VAL A 30 -12.18 6.92 0.16
N ILE A 31 -11.24 7.54 0.84
CA ILE A 31 -11.12 9.01 0.90
C ILE A 31 -10.11 9.52 -0.12
N SER A 32 -9.01 8.79 -0.33
CA SER A 32 -8.00 9.20 -1.31
C SER A 32 -7.24 8.03 -1.90
N LEU A 33 -6.78 8.21 -3.15
CA LEU A 33 -6.01 7.23 -3.90
C LEU A 33 -4.72 7.86 -4.42
N THR A 34 -3.64 7.09 -4.49
CA THR A 34 -2.44 7.53 -5.22
C THR A 34 -2.04 6.52 -6.28
N CYS A 35 -1.54 7.02 -7.41
CA CYS A 35 -1.10 6.22 -8.53
C CYS A 35 0.28 6.71 -8.99
N GLY A 36 1.10 5.79 -9.51
CA GLY A 36 2.28 6.17 -10.27
C GLY A 36 1.88 6.69 -11.66
N TYR A 37 1.65 5.73 -12.57
CA TYR A 37 1.61 5.98 -14.02
C TYR A 37 0.36 5.43 -14.73
N ASN A 38 -0.47 4.61 -14.08
CA ASN A 38 -1.66 4.02 -14.71
C ASN A 38 -2.88 4.94 -14.53
N ILE A 39 -2.98 5.96 -15.39
CA ILE A 39 -4.01 7.01 -15.29
C ILE A 39 -5.38 6.51 -15.69
N GLU A 40 -5.46 5.58 -16.66
CA GLU A 40 -6.71 4.98 -17.12
C GLU A 40 -7.37 4.19 -15.98
N LEU A 41 -6.63 3.28 -15.34
CA LEU A 41 -7.15 2.53 -14.20
C LEU A 41 -7.47 3.44 -13.01
N LEU A 42 -6.67 4.49 -12.76
CA LEU A 42 -6.99 5.44 -11.72
C LEU A 42 -8.32 6.18 -12.02
N LEU A 43 -8.59 6.53 -13.28
CA LEU A 43 -9.85 7.17 -13.66
C LEU A 43 -11.05 6.26 -13.37
N GLU A 44 -10.96 4.98 -13.72
CA GLU A 44 -11.99 3.99 -13.38
C GLU A 44 -12.23 3.92 -11.87
N GLN A 45 -11.15 3.87 -11.08
CA GLN A 45 -11.23 3.88 -9.61
C GLN A 45 -11.84 5.18 -9.06
N ILE A 46 -11.58 6.33 -9.68
CA ILE A 46 -12.18 7.61 -9.27
C ILE A 46 -13.69 7.58 -9.51
N VAL A 47 -14.13 7.10 -10.67
CA VAL A 47 -15.55 7.00 -11.01
C VAL A 47 -16.28 6.06 -10.05
N GLU A 48 -15.68 4.90 -9.76
CA GLU A 48 -16.25 3.89 -8.88
C GLU A 48 -16.33 4.36 -7.42
N PHE A 49 -15.20 4.81 -6.85
CA PHE A 49 -15.10 5.05 -5.40
C PHE A 49 -15.31 6.51 -4.98
N SER A 50 -15.38 7.44 -5.94
CA SER A 50 -15.60 8.88 -5.70
C SER A 50 -14.73 9.47 -4.57
N PRO A 51 -13.40 9.30 -4.60
CA PRO A 51 -12.51 9.82 -3.56
C PRO A 51 -12.55 11.36 -3.51
N GLU A 52 -12.18 11.94 -2.36
CA GLU A 52 -12.09 13.39 -2.20
C GLU A 52 -10.87 13.98 -2.93
N CYS A 53 -9.77 13.24 -2.95
CA CYS A 53 -8.60 13.61 -3.72
C CYS A 53 -7.78 12.40 -4.19
N VAL A 54 -6.93 12.66 -5.18
CA VAL A 54 -5.96 11.70 -5.69
C VAL A 54 -4.60 12.34 -5.92
N SER A 55 -3.54 11.54 -5.92
CA SER A 55 -2.18 11.96 -6.30
C SER A 55 -1.62 11.09 -7.41
N VAL A 56 -0.91 11.70 -8.35
CA VAL A 56 -0.21 11.02 -9.46
C VAL A 56 1.28 11.35 -9.49
N ALA A 57 2.11 10.58 -10.20
CA ALA A 57 3.56 10.75 -10.13
C ALA A 57 4.07 12.15 -10.57
N THR A 58 3.47 12.77 -11.58
CA THR A 58 4.02 14.01 -12.19
C THR A 58 2.94 15.05 -12.51
N LYS A 59 3.37 16.29 -12.76
CA LYS A 59 2.47 17.40 -13.13
C LYS A 59 1.78 17.15 -14.47
N GLU A 60 2.51 16.61 -15.44
CA GLU A 60 1.98 16.28 -16.77
C GLU A 60 0.85 15.25 -16.65
N ARG A 61 1.03 14.24 -15.79
CA ARG A 61 0.01 13.23 -15.52
C ARG A 61 -1.20 13.79 -14.81
N ARG A 62 -0.99 14.70 -13.87
CA ARG A 62 -2.08 15.42 -13.19
C ARG A 62 -2.92 16.19 -14.20
N ASP A 63 -2.27 16.87 -15.13
CA ASP A 63 -2.95 17.68 -16.15
C ASP A 63 -3.66 16.81 -17.19
N THR A 64 -3.09 15.64 -17.52
CA THR A 64 -3.78 14.62 -18.32
C THR A 64 -5.02 14.07 -17.61
N LEU A 65 -4.89 13.66 -16.34
CA LEU A 65 -6.04 13.16 -15.57
C LEU A 65 -7.14 14.23 -15.44
N LYS A 66 -6.78 15.49 -15.16
CA LYS A 66 -7.75 16.60 -15.11
C LYS A 66 -8.54 16.78 -16.40
N ARG A 67 -7.95 16.52 -17.57
CA ARG A 67 -8.64 16.58 -18.86
C ARG A 67 -9.58 15.40 -19.09
N MET A 68 -9.28 14.25 -18.48
CA MET A 68 -10.08 13.03 -18.59
C MET A 68 -11.24 12.98 -17.59
N LEU A 69 -11.16 13.74 -16.49
CA LEU A 69 -12.21 13.79 -15.48
C LEU A 69 -13.50 14.41 -16.03
N PRO A 70 -14.68 13.91 -15.59
CA PRO A 70 -15.95 14.59 -15.85
C PRO A 70 -15.93 16.05 -15.39
N ARG A 71 -16.60 16.94 -16.13
CA ARG A 71 -16.57 18.39 -15.86
C ARG A 71 -17.13 18.76 -14.48
N ASP A 72 -18.02 17.95 -13.95
CA ASP A 72 -18.66 18.07 -12.65
C ASP A 72 -17.91 17.32 -11.53
N SER A 73 -16.79 16.66 -11.86
CA SER A 73 -15.97 15.96 -10.89
C SER A 73 -15.41 16.93 -9.85
N LYS A 74 -15.61 16.59 -8.58
CA LYS A 74 -15.14 17.37 -7.43
C LYS A 74 -13.80 16.86 -6.87
N VAL A 75 -13.22 15.82 -7.48
CA VAL A 75 -11.98 15.22 -7.00
C VAL A 75 -10.82 16.19 -7.17
N LYS A 76 -10.06 16.41 -6.10
CA LYS A 76 -8.84 17.23 -6.17
C LYS A 76 -7.68 16.37 -6.66
N VAL A 77 -6.95 16.84 -7.67
CA VAL A 77 -5.82 16.10 -8.25
C VAL A 77 -4.50 16.77 -7.86
N TYR A 78 -3.70 16.06 -7.07
CA TYR A 78 -2.35 16.41 -6.64
C TYR A 78 -1.30 15.62 -7.42
N CYS A 79 -0.01 15.90 -7.19
CA CYS A 79 1.07 15.13 -7.80
C CYS A 79 2.34 15.11 -6.96
N GLY A 80 3.19 14.12 -7.24
CA GLY A 80 4.48 13.95 -6.59
C GLY A 80 4.36 13.52 -5.12
N ASP A 81 5.49 13.58 -4.42
CA ASP A 81 5.57 13.12 -3.03
C ASP A 81 4.71 13.99 -2.10
N ASP A 82 4.68 15.31 -2.32
CA ASP A 82 3.81 16.23 -1.57
C ASP A 82 2.33 15.85 -1.72
N GLY A 83 1.91 15.46 -2.94
CA GLY A 83 0.56 14.97 -3.19
C GLY A 83 0.28 13.67 -2.46
N ASN A 84 1.23 12.74 -2.44
CA ASN A 84 1.09 11.47 -1.72
C ASN A 84 0.96 11.68 -0.21
N CYS A 85 1.81 12.55 0.36
CA CYS A 85 1.76 12.94 1.76
C CYS A 85 0.43 13.65 2.09
N HIS A 86 -0.06 14.53 1.20
CA HIS A 86 -1.34 15.19 1.39
C HIS A 86 -2.51 14.20 1.45
N CYS A 87 -2.58 13.24 0.50
CA CYS A 87 -3.58 12.18 0.53
C CYS A 87 -3.51 11.37 1.83
N ALA A 88 -2.30 10.96 2.24
CA ALA A 88 -2.09 10.13 3.43
C ALA A 88 -2.44 10.82 4.76
N THR A 89 -2.47 12.15 4.79
CA THR A 89 -2.63 12.95 6.02
C THR A 89 -3.98 13.65 6.12
N LEU A 90 -4.90 13.40 5.19
CA LEU A 90 -6.25 13.98 5.24
C LEU A 90 -6.93 13.73 6.59
N PRO A 91 -7.61 14.72 7.19
CA PRO A 91 -8.26 14.56 8.50
C PRO A 91 -9.24 13.38 8.55
N LYS A 92 -9.98 13.15 7.46
CA LYS A 92 -10.98 12.08 7.34
C LYS A 92 -10.41 10.68 7.13
N VAL A 93 -9.11 10.54 6.84
CA VAL A 93 -8.49 9.22 6.69
C VAL A 93 -8.25 8.65 8.08
N ASP A 94 -8.68 7.41 8.32
CA ASP A 94 -8.41 6.68 9.56
C ASP A 94 -7.18 5.77 9.40
N CYS A 95 -7.08 5.11 8.24
CA CYS A 95 -6.03 4.14 7.94
C CYS A 95 -5.43 4.37 6.55
N VAL A 96 -4.11 4.25 6.46
CA VAL A 96 -3.34 4.33 5.22
C VAL A 96 -2.85 2.95 4.82
N VAL A 97 -3.24 2.50 3.63
CA VAL A 97 -2.73 1.28 3.02
C VAL A 97 -1.48 1.62 2.22
N GLY A 98 -0.32 1.21 2.75
CA GLY A 98 1.00 1.42 2.14
C GLY A 98 1.32 0.34 1.10
N ALA A 99 0.86 0.53 -0.13
CA ALA A 99 1.00 -0.41 -1.26
C ALA A 99 1.91 0.09 -2.40
N MET A 100 2.66 1.18 -2.17
CA MET A 100 3.66 1.66 -3.13
C MET A 100 4.88 0.73 -3.15
N VAL A 101 5.55 0.64 -4.30
CA VAL A 101 6.75 -0.18 -4.46
C VAL A 101 8.00 0.60 -4.05
N GLY A 102 8.91 -0.07 -3.35
CA GLY A 102 10.20 0.47 -2.92
C GLY A 102 10.09 1.69 -2.01
N MET A 103 11.12 2.55 -2.04
CA MET A 103 11.27 3.65 -1.08
C MET A 103 10.30 4.82 -1.26
N LYS A 104 9.54 4.86 -2.37
CA LYS A 104 8.56 5.93 -2.63
C LYS A 104 7.44 5.97 -1.58
N GLY A 105 7.18 4.84 -0.91
CA GLY A 105 6.19 4.76 0.17
C GLY A 105 6.64 5.37 1.51
N LEU A 106 7.95 5.59 1.71
CA LEU A 106 8.47 5.97 3.03
C LEU A 106 7.94 7.32 3.52
N SER A 107 8.13 8.39 2.73
CA SER A 107 7.69 9.74 3.08
C SER A 107 6.19 9.86 3.40
N PRO A 108 5.27 9.32 2.57
CA PRO A 108 3.85 9.38 2.90
C PRO A 108 3.48 8.51 4.11
N VAL A 109 4.15 7.37 4.34
CA VAL A 109 3.94 6.54 5.55
C VAL A 109 4.38 7.28 6.81
N ILE A 110 5.58 7.88 6.81
CA ILE A 110 6.07 8.69 7.94
C ILE A 110 5.09 9.85 8.22
N SER A 111 4.63 10.53 7.17
CA SER A 111 3.68 11.64 7.29
C SER A 111 2.34 11.18 7.90
N ALA A 112 1.83 10.04 7.47
CA ALA A 112 0.62 9.43 8.02
C ALA A 112 0.78 9.08 9.51
N ILE A 113 1.91 8.49 9.91
CA ILE A 113 2.21 8.19 11.32
C ILE A 113 2.25 9.48 12.15
N HIS A 114 2.91 10.54 11.65
CA HIS A 114 2.94 11.83 12.34
C HIS A 114 1.55 12.42 12.56
N ALA A 115 0.66 12.23 11.58
CA ALA A 115 -0.74 12.62 11.60
C ALA A 115 -1.65 11.67 12.42
N GLY A 116 -1.09 10.65 13.06
CA GLY A 116 -1.82 9.73 13.94
C GLY A 116 -2.69 8.72 13.20
N LYS A 117 -2.35 8.39 11.94
CA LYS A 117 -3.11 7.42 11.13
C LYS A 117 -2.58 6.01 11.36
N ASP A 118 -3.49 5.05 11.40
CA ASP A 118 -3.11 3.63 11.36
C ASP A 118 -2.50 3.30 10.00
N ILE A 119 -1.54 2.38 9.98
CA ILE A 119 -0.84 2.00 8.77
C ILE A 119 -1.06 0.50 8.50
N ALA A 120 -1.70 0.17 7.39
CA ALA A 120 -1.71 -1.18 6.84
C ALA A 120 -0.58 -1.30 5.80
N LEU A 121 0.54 -1.89 6.20
CA LEU A 121 1.77 -1.84 5.42
C LEU A 121 1.99 -3.14 4.63
N ALA A 122 1.93 -3.02 3.30
CA ALA A 122 2.30 -4.10 2.38
C ALA A 122 3.74 -3.96 1.87
N ASN A 123 4.26 -2.73 1.82
CA ASN A 123 5.62 -2.46 1.41
C ASN A 123 6.64 -2.84 2.51
N LYS A 124 7.31 -3.99 2.34
CA LYS A 124 8.34 -4.46 3.28
C LYS A 124 9.62 -3.62 3.24
N GLU A 125 9.97 -3.07 2.08
CA GLU A 125 11.20 -2.29 1.85
C GLU A 125 11.28 -1.07 2.78
N THR A 126 10.13 -0.47 3.12
CA THR A 126 9.99 0.62 4.09
C THR A 126 10.57 0.22 5.45
N LEU A 127 10.21 -0.95 5.99
CA LEU A 127 10.69 -1.41 7.29
C LEU A 127 12.10 -2.01 7.23
N VAL A 128 12.44 -2.68 6.13
CA VAL A 128 13.81 -3.20 5.93
C VAL A 128 14.81 -2.05 5.93
N THR A 129 14.50 -0.95 5.26
CA THR A 129 15.43 0.18 5.10
C THR A 129 15.37 1.16 6.27
N ALA A 130 14.17 1.44 6.80
CA ALA A 130 13.94 2.53 7.75
C ALA A 130 13.24 2.08 9.04
N GLY A 131 13.28 0.79 9.37
CA GLY A 131 12.63 0.26 10.59
C GLY A 131 13.08 0.94 11.88
N SER A 132 14.36 1.32 11.98
CA SER A 132 14.90 2.05 13.13
C SER A 132 14.35 3.48 13.27
N ILE A 133 13.75 4.04 12.21
CA ILE A 133 13.09 5.35 12.20
C ILE A 133 11.58 5.19 12.38
N VAL A 134 10.98 4.24 11.65
CA VAL A 134 9.53 4.04 11.60
C VAL A 134 9.01 3.45 12.93
N MET A 135 9.67 2.42 13.48
CA MET A 135 9.15 1.72 14.67
C MET A 135 9.10 2.59 15.92
N PRO A 136 10.13 3.40 16.26
CA PRO A 136 10.04 4.34 17.38
C PRO A 136 8.93 5.37 17.18
N LEU A 137 8.75 5.85 15.95
CA LEU A 137 7.72 6.84 15.63
C LEU A 137 6.31 6.26 15.80
N VAL A 138 6.07 5.02 15.32
CA VAL A 138 4.81 4.29 15.53
C VAL A 138 4.49 4.18 17.02
N LYS A 139 5.47 3.78 17.84
CA LYS A 139 5.32 3.67 19.29
C LYS A 139 5.04 5.03 19.95
N GLN A 140 5.76 6.07 19.55
CA GLN A 140 5.59 7.42 20.07
C GLN A 140 4.21 7.99 19.75
N LYS A 141 3.73 7.78 18.53
CA LYS A 141 2.44 8.28 18.04
C LYS A 141 1.26 7.39 18.41
N LYS A 142 1.52 6.20 18.97
CA LYS A 142 0.50 5.21 19.38
C LYS A 142 -0.44 4.83 18.23
N VAL A 143 0.09 4.75 17.01
CA VAL A 143 -0.67 4.29 15.84
C VAL A 143 -0.52 2.79 15.67
N ALA A 144 -1.51 2.12 15.08
CA ALA A 144 -1.37 0.72 14.72
C ALA A 144 -0.51 0.57 13.45
N LEU A 145 0.36 -0.44 13.44
CA LEU A 145 1.09 -0.89 12.25
C LEU A 145 0.66 -2.32 11.95
N LEU A 146 -0.22 -2.48 10.97
CA LEU A 146 -0.86 -3.73 10.58
C LEU A 146 -0.09 -4.34 9.39
N PRO A 147 0.43 -5.57 9.51
CA PRO A 147 1.13 -6.23 8.42
C PRO A 147 0.15 -6.71 7.35
N VAL A 148 0.41 -6.35 6.09
CA VAL A 148 -0.37 -6.83 4.92
C VAL A 148 0.39 -7.91 4.15
N ASP A 149 1.72 -7.93 4.21
CA ASP A 149 2.54 -9.00 3.64
C ASP A 149 2.12 -10.36 4.25
N SER A 150 1.90 -11.36 3.39
CA SER A 150 1.16 -12.60 3.71
C SER A 150 1.69 -13.34 4.92
N GLU A 151 2.99 -13.54 5.00
CA GLU A 151 3.64 -14.28 6.06
C GLU A 151 3.57 -13.51 7.38
N HIS A 152 3.77 -12.20 7.33
CA HIS A 152 3.70 -11.33 8.48
C HIS A 152 2.26 -11.21 9.02
N SER A 153 1.28 -11.13 8.11
CA SER A 153 -0.14 -11.16 8.44
C SER A 153 -0.54 -12.49 9.08
N ALA A 154 -0.06 -13.63 8.56
CA ALA A 154 -0.31 -14.94 9.15
C ALA A 154 0.27 -15.05 10.57
N ILE A 155 1.52 -14.62 10.78
CA ILE A 155 2.14 -14.58 12.11
C ILE A 155 1.34 -13.70 13.05
N TRP A 156 0.94 -12.51 12.59
CA TRP A 156 0.16 -11.56 13.39
C TRP A 156 -1.18 -12.17 13.82
N GLN A 157 -1.91 -12.79 12.90
CA GLN A 157 -3.18 -13.48 13.19
C GLN A 157 -3.01 -14.63 14.19
N CYS A 158 -1.92 -15.41 14.10
CA CYS A 158 -1.64 -16.47 15.07
C CYS A 158 -1.33 -15.93 16.48
N LEU A 159 -0.81 -14.71 16.59
CA LEU A 159 -0.49 -14.05 17.86
C LEU A 159 -1.68 -13.30 18.47
N MET A 160 -2.70 -12.96 17.69
CA MET A 160 -3.87 -12.25 18.20
C MET A 160 -4.55 -13.06 19.32
N GLY A 161 -4.75 -12.41 20.47
CA GLY A 161 -5.38 -13.03 21.64
C GLY A 161 -4.47 -13.94 22.46
N GLN A 162 -3.20 -14.11 22.08
CA GLN A 162 -2.24 -14.89 22.86
C GLN A 162 -1.64 -14.06 24.02
N PRO A 163 -1.30 -14.68 25.17
CA PRO A 163 -0.64 -13.97 26.26
C PRO A 163 0.70 -13.36 25.84
N GLU A 164 1.06 -12.24 26.45
CA GLU A 164 2.38 -11.63 26.27
C GLU A 164 3.48 -12.63 26.70
N GLY A 165 4.56 -12.70 25.92
CA GLY A 165 5.66 -13.65 26.16
C GLY A 165 5.40 -15.09 25.70
N SER A 166 4.23 -15.41 25.14
CA SER A 166 3.91 -16.75 24.61
C SER A 166 4.69 -17.12 23.34
N LEU A 167 5.22 -16.13 22.62
CA LEU A 167 5.96 -16.35 21.37
C LEU A 167 7.29 -17.06 21.64
N LYS A 168 7.38 -18.33 21.24
CA LYS A 168 8.62 -19.13 21.32
C LYS A 168 9.44 -19.15 20.03
N LYS A 169 8.77 -19.23 18.87
CA LYS A 169 9.41 -19.40 17.56
C LYS A 169 8.50 -18.87 16.45
N ILE A 170 9.10 -18.23 15.45
CA ILE A 170 8.44 -17.87 14.19
C ILE A 170 8.86 -18.88 13.12
N LEU A 171 7.88 -19.39 12.36
CA LEU A 171 8.12 -20.19 11.16
C LEU A 171 7.79 -19.33 9.94
N LEU A 172 8.81 -18.85 9.26
CA LEU A 172 8.66 -18.05 8.04
C LEU A 172 8.68 -18.97 6.83
N THR A 173 7.53 -19.12 6.15
CA THR A 173 7.39 -19.96 4.97
C THR A 173 7.83 -19.22 3.70
N ALA A 174 8.18 -19.97 2.66
CA ALA A 174 8.44 -19.45 1.32
C ALA A 174 7.99 -20.48 0.27
N SER A 175 7.53 -20.02 -0.90
CA SER A 175 7.18 -20.91 -2.02
C SER A 175 8.42 -21.65 -2.57
N GLY A 176 9.56 -20.96 -2.55
CA GLY A 176 10.82 -21.36 -3.18
C GLY A 176 11.01 -20.77 -4.59
N GLY A 177 9.98 -20.13 -5.16
CA GLY A 177 10.04 -19.46 -6.46
C GLY A 177 10.12 -20.42 -7.67
N PRO A 178 10.19 -19.86 -8.89
CA PRO A 178 10.20 -20.64 -10.14
C PRO A 178 11.40 -21.58 -10.29
N PHE A 179 12.49 -21.30 -9.58
CA PHE A 179 13.75 -22.03 -9.69
C PHE A 179 13.97 -23.05 -8.58
N ARG A 180 12.93 -23.35 -7.79
CA ARG A 180 13.03 -24.39 -6.76
C ARG A 180 13.38 -25.74 -7.41
N GLY A 181 14.52 -26.30 -7.02
CA GLY A 181 15.03 -27.56 -7.56
C GLY A 181 16.04 -27.41 -8.70
N PHE A 182 16.34 -26.18 -9.14
CA PHE A 182 17.39 -25.94 -10.13
C PHE A 182 18.78 -26.16 -9.51
N THR A 183 19.68 -26.71 -10.32
CA THR A 183 21.11 -26.79 -10.02
C THR A 183 21.80 -25.45 -10.24
N ARG A 184 23.01 -25.28 -9.68
CA ARG A 184 23.81 -24.06 -9.84
C ARG A 184 24.08 -23.72 -11.32
N GLN A 185 24.36 -24.72 -12.15
CA GLN A 185 24.61 -24.54 -13.59
C GLN A 185 23.35 -24.11 -14.35
N GLN A 186 22.16 -24.60 -13.94
CA GLN A 186 20.90 -24.15 -14.53
C GLN A 186 20.62 -22.69 -14.17
N LEU A 187 20.93 -22.27 -12.94
CA LEU A 187 20.76 -20.89 -12.48
C LEU A 187 21.62 -19.88 -13.26
N GLU A 188 22.74 -20.29 -13.85
CA GLU A 188 23.61 -19.40 -14.64
C GLU A 188 22.95 -18.94 -15.96
N ASN A 189 21.94 -19.67 -16.44
CA ASN A 189 21.33 -19.44 -17.75
C ASN A 189 19.86 -18.98 -17.67
N VAL A 190 19.34 -18.68 -16.47
CA VAL A 190 17.94 -18.25 -16.32
C VAL A 190 17.71 -16.87 -16.93
N THR A 191 16.53 -16.67 -17.49
CA THR A 191 16.12 -15.42 -18.11
C THR A 191 15.13 -14.65 -17.23
N LEU A 192 14.88 -13.39 -17.59
CA LEU A 192 13.80 -12.60 -16.97
C LEU A 192 12.43 -13.27 -17.17
N GLU A 193 12.19 -13.85 -18.35
CA GLU A 193 10.93 -14.52 -18.67
C GLU A 193 10.71 -15.72 -17.75
N ASP A 194 11.74 -16.52 -17.50
CA ASP A 194 11.67 -17.64 -16.55
C ASP A 194 11.36 -17.16 -15.12
N ALA A 195 11.94 -16.03 -14.70
CA ALA A 195 11.72 -15.46 -13.38
C ALA A 195 10.29 -14.92 -13.19
N MET A 196 9.63 -14.50 -14.26
CA MET A 196 8.26 -13.96 -14.23
C MET A 196 7.19 -15.07 -14.20
N ASN A 197 7.55 -16.33 -14.51
CA ASN A 197 6.66 -17.49 -14.46
C ASN A 197 6.56 -18.07 -13.04
N HIS A 198 5.92 -17.34 -12.12
CA HIS A 198 5.74 -17.80 -10.75
C HIS A 198 4.83 -19.05 -10.69
N PRO A 199 5.21 -20.11 -9.94
CA PRO A 199 4.39 -21.31 -9.76
C PRO A 199 3.14 -21.08 -8.93
#